data_AF-A0A1H9B9B4-F1
#
_entry.id   AF-A0A1H9B9B4-F1
#
_cell.length_a   1.000
_cell.length_b   1.000
_cell.length_c   1.000
_cell.angle_alpha   90.00
_cell.angle_beta   90.00
_cell.angle_gamma   90.00
#
_symmetry.space_group_name_H-M   'P 1'
#
loop_
_entity.id
_entity.type
_entity.pdbx_description
1 polymer ?
#
loop_
_entity_poly.entity_id
_entity_poly.type
_entity_poly.pdbx_seq_one_letter_code
_entity_poly.pdbx_strand_id
1 'polypeptide(L)'
;MNVPDHLFYTEEHEWVLIEGNTATIGITDFAQEALDELVYVEVDTVGEDLDRNDVFGTVEAVKTTSELFLPLPGKVLEFNSELDENEGDNPTLVNEDPYGKGWIIKLELADADDRDGLLTAEQYQELIS
;
A
#
# COMPACT_ATOMS: atom_id res chain seq x y z
N MET A 1 -11.40 7.80 9.75
CA MET A 1 -10.67 6.59 10.13
C MET A 1 -11.51 5.33 10.07
N ASN A 2 -11.56 4.77 8.87
CA ASN A 2 -12.01 3.41 8.62
C ASN A 2 -10.82 2.44 8.76
N VAL A 3 -11.01 1.30 9.43
CA VAL A 3 -9.98 0.24 9.55
C VAL A 3 -10.65 -1.12 9.37
N PRO A 4 -10.75 -1.63 8.14
CA PRO A 4 -11.34 -2.94 7.86
C PRO A 4 -10.68 -4.11 8.61
N ASP A 5 -11.51 -5.00 9.16
CA ASP A 5 -11.07 -6.14 9.99
C ASP A 5 -10.45 -7.31 9.22
N HIS A 6 -10.69 -7.38 7.90
CA HIS A 6 -10.20 -8.45 7.03
C HIS A 6 -8.81 -8.17 6.42
N LEU A 7 -8.19 -7.05 6.77
CA LEU A 7 -6.87 -6.64 6.30
C LEU A 7 -5.82 -6.78 7.41
N PHE A 8 -4.57 -6.93 6.99
CA PHE A 8 -3.42 -6.68 7.84
C PHE A 8 -2.90 -5.26 7.62
N TYR A 9 -2.11 -4.76 8.58
CA TYR A 9 -1.59 -3.40 8.59
C TYR A 9 -0.12 -3.35 8.99
N THR A 10 0.54 -2.23 8.73
CA THR A 10 1.92 -1.98 9.16
C THR A 10 2.03 -0.76 10.08
N GLU A 11 3.15 -0.63 10.78
CA GLU A 11 3.49 0.58 11.53
C GLU A 11 3.69 1.79 10.60
N GLU A 12 4.09 1.56 9.35
CA GLU A 12 4.23 2.56 8.27
C GLU A 12 2.90 2.92 7.59
N HIS A 13 1.76 2.48 8.17
CA HIS A 13 0.41 2.84 7.73
C HIS A 13 0.01 2.35 6.33
N GLU A 14 0.54 1.19 5.93
CA GLU A 14 0.09 0.42 4.78
C GLU A 14 -0.91 -0.66 5.21
N TRP A 15 -1.67 -1.17 4.25
CA TRP A 15 -2.53 -2.33 4.43
C TRP A 15 -2.18 -3.45 3.46
N VAL A 16 -2.47 -4.69 3.87
CA VAL A 16 -2.20 -5.90 3.10
C VAL A 16 -3.43 -6.80 3.08
N LEU A 17 -3.97 -7.07 1.89
CA LEU A 17 -4.97 -8.11 1.64
C LEU A 17 -4.26 -9.35 1.09
N ILE A 18 -4.34 -10.49 1.79
CA ILE A 18 -3.67 -11.73 1.36
C ILE A 18 -4.70 -12.72 0.83
N GLU A 19 -4.53 -13.11 -0.43
CA GLU A 19 -5.38 -14.08 -1.14
C GLU A 19 -4.51 -15.19 -1.75
N GLY A 20 -4.35 -16.29 -1.00
CA GLY A 20 -3.47 -17.38 -1.42
C GLY A 20 -2.00 -16.97 -1.37
N ASN A 21 -1.32 -16.95 -2.53
CA ASN A 21 0.09 -16.52 -2.65
C ASN A 21 0.26 -15.07 -3.11
N THR A 22 -0.85 -14.33 -3.27
CA THR A 22 -0.81 -12.96 -3.75
C THR A 22 -1.27 -12.03 -2.64
N ALA A 23 -0.54 -10.93 -2.45
CA ALA A 23 -0.93 -9.84 -1.59
C ALA A 23 -1.27 -8.61 -2.43
N THR A 24 -2.35 -7.91 -2.07
CA THR A 24 -2.66 -6.57 -2.57
C THR A 24 -2.29 -5.56 -1.49
N ILE A 25 -1.57 -4.52 -1.86
CA ILE A 25 -1.01 -3.53 -0.92
C ILE A 25 -1.44 -2.12 -1.34
N GLY A 26 -1.74 -1.28 -0.35
CA GLY A 26 -1.98 0.15 -0.50
C GLY A 26 -1.75 0.89 0.81
N ILE A 27 -2.06 2.18 0.85
CA ILE A 27 -1.96 2.99 2.08
C ILE A 27 -3.33 3.12 2.77
N THR A 28 -3.30 3.30 4.09
CA THR A 28 -4.50 3.37 4.93
C THR A 28 -5.25 4.70 4.82
N ASP A 29 -6.49 4.73 5.33
CA ASP A 29 -7.27 5.96 5.51
C ASP A 29 -6.54 6.99 6.40
N PHE A 30 -5.80 6.52 7.41
CA PHE A 30 -4.95 7.39 8.23
C PHE A 30 -3.82 8.02 7.41
N ALA A 31 -3.11 7.21 6.61
CA ALA A 31 -1.99 7.68 5.81
C ALA A 31 -2.42 8.72 4.77
N GLN A 32 -3.50 8.45 4.03
CA GLN A 32 -3.98 9.38 3.01
C GLN A 32 -4.49 10.69 3.64
N GLU A 33 -5.17 10.65 4.80
CA GLU A 33 -5.58 11.86 5.52
C GLU A 33 -4.35 12.70 5.96
N ALA A 34 -3.24 12.05 6.32
CA ALA A 34 -2.01 12.73 6.71
C ALA A 34 -1.24 13.35 5.52
N LEU A 35 -1.42 12.80 4.31
CA LEU A 35 -0.76 13.26 3.10
C LEU A 35 -1.52 14.40 2.37
N ASP A 36 -2.73 14.76 2.80
CA ASP A 36 -3.66 15.63 2.05
C ASP A 36 -3.99 14.99 0.66
N GLU A 37 -4.18 15.80 -0.38
CA GLU A 37 -4.51 15.37 -1.74
C GLU A 37 -3.27 14.87 -2.48
N LEU A 38 -3.28 13.60 -2.88
CA LEU A 38 -2.23 13.00 -3.70
C LEU A 38 -2.30 13.53 -5.12
N VAL A 39 -1.12 13.83 -5.67
CA VAL A 39 -0.94 14.32 -7.03
C VAL A 39 -0.10 13.39 -7.89
N TYR A 40 0.62 12.42 -7.31
CA TYR A 40 1.40 11.47 -8.08
C TYR A 40 1.64 10.18 -7.29
N VAL A 41 1.69 9.05 -8.00
CA VAL A 41 2.06 7.73 -7.46
C VAL A 41 3.04 7.09 -8.45
N GLU A 42 4.20 6.67 -7.97
CA GLU A 42 5.25 6.06 -8.77
C GLU A 42 5.60 4.67 -8.26
N VAL A 43 5.63 3.70 -9.16
CA VAL A 43 6.10 2.33 -8.91
C VAL A 43 6.91 1.87 -10.12
N ASP A 44 8.23 1.83 -9.99
CA ASP A 44 9.18 1.40 -11.02
C ASP A 44 9.73 -0.02 -10.79
N THR A 45 9.27 -0.69 -9.73
CA THR A 45 9.76 -2.00 -9.27
C THR A 45 8.97 -3.19 -9.81
N VAL A 46 8.03 -2.97 -10.74
CA VAL A 46 7.23 -4.06 -11.32
C VAL A 46 8.13 -5.11 -12.00
N GLY A 47 8.03 -6.35 -11.55
CA GLY A 47 8.83 -7.48 -12.02
C GLY A 47 10.09 -7.76 -11.20
N GLU A 48 10.40 -6.93 -10.19
CA GLU A 48 11.55 -7.09 -9.29
C GLU A 48 11.19 -7.92 -8.05
N ASP A 49 12.18 -8.66 -7.55
CA ASP A 49 12.15 -9.33 -6.25
C ASP A 49 12.75 -8.40 -5.20
N LEU A 50 12.00 -8.09 -4.15
CA LEU A 50 12.34 -7.13 -3.12
C LEU A 50 12.23 -7.75 -1.73
N ASP A 51 13.09 -7.32 -0.81
CA ASP A 51 13.06 -7.73 0.58
C ASP A 51 12.07 -6.88 1.40
N ARG A 52 11.80 -7.32 2.63
CA ARG A 52 10.97 -6.54 3.56
C ARG A 52 11.63 -5.18 3.85
N ASN A 53 10.80 -4.13 3.87
CA ASN A 53 11.18 -2.74 4.05
C ASN A 53 12.01 -2.16 2.90
N ASP A 54 12.15 -2.87 1.77
CA ASP A 54 12.63 -2.22 0.55
C ASP A 54 11.55 -1.27 0.03
N VAL A 55 11.98 -0.18 -0.59
CA VAL A 55 11.08 0.80 -1.21
C VAL A 55 10.55 0.22 -2.52
N PHE A 56 9.23 0.08 -2.64
CA PHE A 56 8.62 -0.36 -3.90
C PHE A 56 8.09 0.79 -4.76
N GLY A 57 7.88 1.95 -4.15
CA GLY A 57 7.29 3.10 -4.82
C GLY A 57 7.28 4.35 -3.95
N THR A 58 6.66 5.40 -4.47
CA THR A 58 6.56 6.71 -3.81
C THR A 58 5.20 7.33 -4.10
N VAL A 59 4.64 8.03 -3.11
CA VAL A 59 3.47 8.90 -3.27
C VAL A 59 3.87 10.35 -3.07
N GLU A 60 3.33 11.23 -3.89
CA GLU A 60 3.50 12.68 -3.78
C GLU A 60 2.14 13.34 -3.59
N ALA A 61 2.11 14.27 -2.64
CA ALA A 61 1.04 15.22 -2.44
C ALA A 61 1.58 16.64 -2.65
N VAL A 62 0.70 17.62 -2.72
CA VAL A 62 1.05 19.03 -3.01
C VAL A 62 2.18 19.60 -2.13
N LYS A 63 2.36 19.08 -0.90
CA LYS A 63 3.34 19.60 0.07
C LYS A 63 4.36 18.58 0.55
N THR A 64 4.21 17.31 0.21
CA THR A 64 4.98 16.23 0.83
C THR A 64 5.13 15.05 -0.12
N THR A 65 6.20 14.31 0.07
CA THR A 65 6.48 13.08 -0.65
C THR A 65 6.78 12.00 0.40
N SER A 66 6.28 10.79 0.19
CA SER A 66 6.52 9.66 1.07
C SER A 66 6.92 8.44 0.26
N GLU A 67 7.98 7.77 0.69
CA GLU A 67 8.35 6.44 0.20
C GLU A 67 7.30 5.41 0.69
N LEU A 68 7.13 4.34 -0.07
CA LEU A 68 6.29 3.19 0.26
C LEU A 68 7.17 1.95 0.40
N PHE A 69 6.97 1.20 1.48
CA PHE A 69 7.85 0.11 1.87
C PHE A 69 7.15 -1.24 1.71
N LEU A 70 7.89 -2.28 1.35
CA LEU A 70 7.29 -3.60 1.28
C LEU A 70 7.04 -4.18 2.68
N PRO A 71 5.79 -4.57 3.00
CA PRO A 71 5.46 -5.19 4.28
C PRO A 71 5.98 -6.62 4.39
N LEU A 72 6.15 -7.30 3.24
CA LEU A 72 6.56 -8.69 3.13
C LEU A 72 7.50 -8.85 1.94
N PRO A 73 8.50 -9.76 2.02
CA PRO A 73 9.38 -10.04 0.89
C PRO A 73 8.60 -10.74 -0.23
N GLY A 74 8.92 -10.41 -1.48
CA GLY A 74 8.22 -10.98 -2.62
C GLY A 74 8.55 -10.29 -3.93
N LYS A 75 7.80 -10.67 -4.97
CA LYS A 75 7.95 -10.11 -6.31
C LYS A 75 6.79 -9.19 -6.66
N VAL A 76 7.09 -7.96 -7.07
CA VAL A 76 6.05 -7.02 -7.51
C VAL A 76 5.50 -7.49 -8.85
N LEU A 77 4.21 -7.80 -8.89
CA LEU A 77 3.54 -8.36 -10.07
C LEU A 77 2.92 -7.27 -10.95
N GLU A 78 2.31 -6.27 -10.33
CA GLU A 78 1.42 -5.33 -10.99
C GLU A 78 1.39 -4.03 -10.20
N PHE A 79 1.46 -2.90 -10.91
CA PHE A 79 1.08 -1.58 -10.41
C PHE A 79 -0.34 -1.27 -10.90
N ASN A 80 -1.15 -0.65 -10.05
CA ASN A 80 -2.49 -0.23 -10.42
C ASN A 80 -2.46 0.87 -11.48
N SER A 81 -2.78 0.52 -12.72
CA SER A 81 -2.83 1.48 -13.83
C SER A 81 -3.83 2.62 -13.61
N GLU A 82 -4.86 2.42 -12.77
CA GLU A 82 -5.80 3.50 -12.38
C GLU A 82 -5.13 4.62 -11.54
N LEU A 83 -3.86 4.48 -11.17
CA LEU A 83 -3.08 5.52 -10.48
C LEU A 83 -2.03 6.17 -11.38
N ASP A 84 -1.77 5.63 -12.59
CA ASP A 84 -0.75 6.15 -13.51
C ASP A 84 -1.24 7.40 -14.24
N GLU A 85 -0.63 8.55 -13.95
CA GLU A 85 -0.96 9.81 -14.63
C GLU A 85 -0.74 9.76 -16.15
N ASN A 86 0.13 8.88 -16.65
CA ASN A 86 0.46 8.81 -18.07
C ASN A 86 -0.63 8.15 -18.94
N GLU A 87 -1.52 7.36 -18.33
CA GLU A 87 -2.61 6.67 -19.04
C GLU A 87 -4.01 7.28 -18.79
N GLY A 88 -4.06 8.44 -18.10
CA GLY A 88 -5.26 9.26 -17.96
C GLY A 88 -6.00 9.13 -16.63
N ASP A 89 -5.35 8.60 -15.59
CA ASP A 89 -6.00 8.28 -14.33
C ASP A 89 -5.52 9.14 -13.14
N ASN A 90 -6.04 8.82 -11.94
CA ASN A 90 -6.34 9.76 -10.87
C ASN A 90 -5.68 9.33 -9.54
N PRO A 91 -4.52 9.90 -9.16
CA PRO A 91 -3.85 9.65 -7.87
C PRO A 91 -4.77 9.84 -6.66
N THR A 92 -5.79 10.70 -6.78
CA THR A 92 -6.76 10.93 -5.70
C THR A 92 -7.66 9.72 -5.41
N LEU A 93 -7.66 8.66 -6.23
CA LEU A 93 -8.33 7.39 -5.89
C LEU A 93 -7.80 6.79 -4.58
N VAL A 94 -6.53 7.00 -4.25
CA VAL A 94 -5.97 6.62 -2.96
C VAL A 94 -6.61 7.41 -1.82
N ASN A 95 -6.94 8.68 -2.04
CA ASN A 95 -7.67 9.49 -1.07
C ASN A 95 -9.16 9.09 -0.99
N GLU A 96 -9.80 8.80 -2.13
CA GLU A 96 -11.24 8.55 -2.22
C GLU A 96 -11.64 7.14 -1.77
N ASP A 97 -10.85 6.12 -2.09
CA ASP A 97 -11.13 4.70 -1.83
C ASP A 97 -9.84 3.91 -1.52
N PRO A 98 -9.13 4.24 -0.41
CA PRO A 98 -7.80 3.70 -0.08
C PRO A 98 -7.78 2.17 0.02
N TYR A 99 -8.89 1.54 0.42
CA TYR A 99 -9.02 0.09 0.62
C TYR A 99 -9.70 -0.64 -0.55
N GLY A 100 -10.09 0.09 -1.59
CA GLY A 100 -10.76 -0.45 -2.76
C GLY A 100 -9.95 -0.14 -4.01
N LYS A 101 -10.39 0.86 -4.78
CA LYS A 101 -9.72 1.27 -6.03
C LYS A 101 -8.34 1.90 -5.84
N GLY A 102 -8.04 2.39 -4.64
CA GLY A 102 -6.75 3.00 -4.28
C GLY A 102 -5.64 2.01 -3.94
N TRP A 103 -5.79 0.72 -4.24
CA TRP A 103 -4.68 -0.24 -4.13
C TRP A 103 -3.53 0.17 -5.05
N ILE A 104 -2.28 -0.10 -4.64
CA ILE A 104 -1.09 0.41 -5.33
C ILE A 104 -0.39 -0.72 -6.08
N ILE A 105 -0.05 -1.81 -5.39
CA ILE A 105 0.63 -2.97 -6.01
C ILE A 105 -0.04 -4.30 -5.69
N LYS A 106 0.22 -5.28 -6.54
CA LYS A 106 0.10 -6.71 -6.20
C LYS A 106 1.48 -7.33 -6.09
N LEU A 107 1.65 -8.18 -5.10
CA LEU A 107 2.89 -8.84 -4.75
C LEU A 107 2.68 -10.36 -4.76
N GLU A 108 3.59 -11.10 -5.38
CA GLU A 108 3.73 -12.54 -5.16
C GLU A 108 4.58 -12.76 -3.92
N LEU A 109 3.99 -13.36 -2.89
CA LEU A 109 4.67 -13.57 -1.61
C LEU A 109 5.79 -14.61 -1.77
N ALA A 110 6.97 -14.32 -1.19
CA ALA A 110 8.05 -15.30 -1.08
C ALA A 110 7.67 -16.47 -0.15
N ASP A 111 6.87 -16.18 0.89
CA ASP A 111 6.24 -17.15 1.78
C ASP A 111 4.79 -16.73 2.07
N ALA A 112 3.82 -17.54 1.63
CA ALA A 112 2.40 -17.28 1.79
C ALA A 112 1.94 -17.25 3.26
N ASP A 113 2.72 -17.81 4.19
CA ASP A 113 2.41 -17.90 5.61
C ASP A 113 3.12 -16.82 6.46
N ASP A 114 4.01 -16.01 5.86
CA ASP A 114 4.71 -14.94 6.59
C ASP A 114 3.73 -13.83 7.00
N ARG A 115 3.63 -13.60 8.31
CA ARG A 115 2.83 -12.53 8.92
C ARG A 115 3.67 -11.69 9.87
N ASP A 116 5.00 -11.88 9.88
CA ASP A 116 5.86 -11.19 10.82
C ASP A 116 5.83 -9.67 10.55
N GLY A 117 5.78 -8.87 11.60
CA GLY A 117 5.62 -7.41 11.51
C GLY A 117 4.24 -6.90 11.09
N LEU A 118 3.29 -7.78 10.71
CA LEU A 118 1.93 -7.37 10.39
C LEU A 118 1.08 -7.20 11.65
N LEU A 119 0.24 -6.16 11.64
CA LEU A 119 -0.73 -5.83 12.66
C LEU A 119 -2.13 -6.27 12.24
N THR A 120 -2.93 -6.71 13.21
CA THR A 120 -4.38 -6.84 13.02
C THR A 120 -5.03 -5.46 13.01
N ALA A 121 -6.28 -5.38 12.55
CA ALA A 121 -7.08 -4.15 12.63
C ALA A 121 -7.17 -3.60 14.08
N GLU A 122 -7.31 -4.46 15.09
CA GLU A 122 -7.34 -4.04 16.49
C GLU A 122 -6.01 -3.42 16.93
N GLN A 123 -4.88 -4.05 16.60
CA GLN A 123 -3.55 -3.54 16.92
C GLN A 123 -3.25 -2.21 16.21
N TYR A 124 -3.66 -2.09 14.94
CA TYR A 124 -3.49 -0.87 14.18
C TYR A 124 -4.37 0.27 14.71
N GLN A 125 -5.60 -0.02 15.13
CA GLN A 125 -6.47 0.97 15.79
C GLN A 125 -5.83 1.48 17.09
N GLU A 126 -5.20 0.62 17.89
CA GLU A 126 -4.46 1.04 19.09
C GLU A 126 -3.26 1.94 18.75
N LEU A 127 -2.57 1.70 17.63
CA LEU A 127 -1.42 2.47 17.18
C LEU A 127 -1.79 3.92 16.80
N ILE A 128 -2.94 4.12 16.14
CA ILE A 128 -3.36 5.41 15.60
C ILE A 128 -4.33 6.20 16.52
N SER A 129 -4.63 5.66 17.71
CA SER A 129 -5.56 6.26 18.69
C SER A 129 -4.96 7.39 19.53
#